data_AF-A0A2K9NUL1-F1
#
_entry.id   AF-A0A2K9NUL1-F1
#
_cell.length_a   1.000
_cell.length_b   1.000
_cell.length_c   1.000
_cell.angle_alpha   90.00
_cell.angle_beta   90.00
_cell.angle_gamma   90.00
#
_symmetry.space_group_name_H-M   'P 1'
#
loop_
_entity.id
_entity.type
_entity.pdbx_description
1 polymer ?
#
loop_
_entity_poly.entity_id
_entity_poly.type
_entity_poly.pdbx_seq_one_letter_code
_entity_poly.pdbx_strand_id
1 'polypeptide(L)'
;MSSNPVITLQENASGFFDKIHAKHATQMECKKGCSKCCQTDISVFEIEADRISDWFASQSPEEQTRLLELWKTPHQESYCTFLYNDQCTVYEGRPLICRTQGLPLYVATENVLDYCPLNFKDGDPPKEDWLNLERMNTLLSFAATTTKKDQRIRLKKLKTKLLSTLK
;
A
#
# COMPACT_ATOMS: atom_id res chain seq x y z
N MET A 1 2.83 22.27 11.94
CA MET A 1 3.07 20.99 11.25
C MET A 1 1.84 20.68 10.43
N SER A 2 1.83 20.97 9.13
CA SER A 2 0.71 20.52 8.27
C SER A 2 0.79 19.01 8.18
N SER A 3 -0.13 18.32 8.86
CA SER A 3 -0.27 16.87 8.75
C SER A 3 -0.51 16.52 7.28
N ASN A 4 0.35 15.68 6.71
CA ASN A 4 0.18 15.18 5.34
C ASN A 4 -1.20 14.51 5.24
N PRO A 5 -2.15 15.03 4.44
CA PRO A 5 -3.54 14.57 4.42
C PRO A 5 -3.69 13.10 4.00
N VAL A 6 -2.69 12.57 3.28
CA VAL A 6 -2.65 11.16 2.89
C VAL A 6 -2.35 10.25 4.07
N ILE A 7 -1.66 10.74 5.11
CA ILE A 7 -1.36 9.93 6.30
C ILE A 7 -2.63 9.49 6.99
N THR A 8 -3.52 10.44 7.28
CA THR A 8 -4.82 10.18 7.92
C THR A 8 -5.69 9.24 7.07
N LEU A 9 -5.69 9.41 5.75
CA LEU A 9 -6.44 8.52 4.85
C LEU A 9 -5.93 7.08 4.93
N GLN A 10 -4.62 6.91 4.95
CA GLN A 10 -3.96 5.61 5.05
C GLN A 10 -4.10 4.98 6.44
N GLU A 11 -4.10 5.77 7.51
CA GLU A 11 -4.40 5.31 8.87
C GLU A 11 -5.85 4.82 8.97
N ASN A 12 -6.81 5.59 8.45
CA ASN A 12 -8.21 5.18 8.39
C ASN A 12 -8.40 3.89 7.58
N ALA A 13 -7.72 3.76 6.43
CA ALA A 13 -7.74 2.53 5.64
C ALA A 13 -7.15 1.33 6.41
N SER A 14 -6.08 1.54 7.17
CA SER A 14 -5.48 0.48 8.00
C SER A 14 -6.41 0.07 9.13
N GLY A 15 -7.00 1.02 9.86
CA GLY A 15 -7.96 0.71 10.92
C GLY A 15 -9.23 0.03 10.40
N PHE A 16 -9.70 0.41 9.21
CA PHE A 16 -10.79 -0.31 8.55
C PHE A 16 -10.37 -1.74 8.17
N PHE A 17 -9.18 -1.93 7.59
CA PHE A 17 -8.62 -3.25 7.33
C PHE A 17 -8.60 -4.12 8.59
N ASP A 18 -8.04 -3.62 9.69
CA ASP A 18 -7.93 -4.38 10.93
C ASP A 18 -9.31 -4.76 11.50
N LYS A 19 -10.29 -3.86 11.41
CA LYS A 19 -11.67 -4.13 11.81
C LYS A 19 -12.29 -5.26 10.99
N ILE A 20 -12.18 -5.21 9.66
CA ILE A 20 -12.77 -6.22 8.76
C ILE A 20 -12.02 -7.55 8.92
N HIS A 21 -10.69 -7.51 9.00
CA HIS A 21 -9.87 -8.69 9.24
C HIS A 21 -10.23 -9.37 10.57
N ALA A 22 -10.42 -8.61 11.64
CA ALA A 22 -10.84 -9.17 12.93
C ALA A 22 -12.26 -9.78 12.87
N LYS A 23 -13.21 -9.11 12.19
CA LYS A 23 -14.59 -9.60 12.03
C LYS A 23 -14.65 -10.89 11.19
N HIS A 24 -13.79 -11.01 10.18
CA HIS A 24 -13.78 -12.10 9.20
C HIS A 24 -12.52 -12.96 9.27
N ALA A 25 -11.96 -13.16 10.47
CA ALA A 25 -10.67 -13.82 10.67
C ALA A 25 -10.60 -15.26 10.09
N THR A 26 -11.73 -15.95 10.00
CA THR A 26 -11.82 -17.30 9.40
C THR A 26 -11.98 -17.28 7.88
N GLN A 27 -12.28 -16.11 7.30
CA GLN A 27 -12.54 -15.94 5.87
C GLN A 27 -11.49 -15.06 5.18
N MET A 28 -10.53 -14.50 5.92
CA MET A 28 -9.46 -13.66 5.38
C MET A 28 -8.08 -14.26 5.65
N GLU A 29 -7.35 -14.55 4.58
CA GLU A 29 -5.96 -15.03 4.61
C GLU A 29 -4.95 -13.87 4.53
N CYS A 30 -5.43 -12.65 4.24
CA CYS A 30 -4.59 -11.48 4.04
C CYS A 30 -3.98 -11.00 5.37
N LYS A 31 -2.64 -10.99 5.45
CA LYS A 31 -1.88 -10.57 6.63
C LYS A 31 -0.49 -10.07 6.25
N LYS A 32 0.23 -9.47 7.20
CA LYS A 32 1.67 -9.17 7.03
C LYS A 32 2.41 -10.46 6.64
N GLY A 33 3.21 -10.39 5.57
CA GLY A 33 3.90 -11.55 4.99
C GLY A 33 3.11 -12.31 3.91
N CYS A 34 1.88 -11.91 3.58
CA CYS A 34 1.23 -12.32 2.34
C CYS A 34 1.76 -11.49 1.16
N SER A 35 2.23 -12.15 0.10
CA SER A 35 2.84 -11.52 -1.08
C SER A 35 1.99 -11.63 -2.36
N LYS A 36 0.77 -12.19 -2.28
CA LYS A 36 -0.07 -12.45 -3.46
C LYS A 36 -0.40 -11.22 -4.29
N CYS A 37 -0.55 -10.05 -3.65
CA CYS A 37 -0.79 -8.79 -4.35
C CYS A 37 0.51 -8.10 -4.83
N CYS A 38 1.67 -8.52 -4.33
CA CYS A 38 2.97 -7.90 -4.63
C CYS A 38 3.59 -8.44 -5.92
N GLN A 39 2.76 -8.86 -6.89
CA GLN A 39 3.16 -9.48 -8.16
C GLN A 39 3.10 -8.51 -9.34
N THR A 40 3.10 -7.20 -9.06
CA THR A 40 3.16 -6.15 -10.07
C THR A 40 3.85 -4.90 -9.51
N ASP A 41 4.57 -4.17 -10.37
CA ASP A 41 5.06 -2.83 -10.04
C ASP A 41 3.93 -1.81 -10.24
N ILE A 42 3.60 -1.08 -9.18
CA ILE A 42 2.52 -0.09 -9.17
C ILE A 42 3.07 1.34 -9.31
N SER A 43 2.21 2.23 -9.79
CA SER A 43 2.41 3.66 -9.63
C SER A 43 1.61 4.17 -8.42
N VAL A 44 2.11 5.22 -7.80
CA VAL A 44 1.49 5.93 -6.66
C VAL A 44 1.59 7.43 -6.89
N PHE A 45 0.83 8.24 -6.15
CA PHE A 45 1.04 9.68 -6.19
C PHE A 45 2.36 10.07 -5.52
N GLU A 46 2.96 11.20 -5.92
CA GLU A 46 4.20 11.70 -5.30
C GLU A 46 4.06 11.88 -3.79
N ILE A 47 2.91 12.35 -3.30
CA ILE A 47 2.63 12.48 -1.86
C ILE A 47 2.70 11.13 -1.11
N GLU A 48 2.39 10.01 -1.77
CA GLU A 48 2.52 8.67 -1.19
C GLU A 48 3.97 8.17 -1.23
N ALA A 49 4.69 8.50 -2.31
CA ALA A 49 6.11 8.20 -2.44
C ALA A 49 6.96 8.96 -1.41
N ASP A 50 6.57 10.19 -1.09
CA ASP A 50 7.17 10.97 -0.01
C ASP A 50 6.95 10.30 1.33
N ARG A 51 5.77 9.75 1.61
CA ARG A 51 5.55 8.98 2.85
C ARG A 51 6.48 7.77 2.95
N ILE A 52 6.73 7.04 1.86
CA ILE A 52 7.70 5.94 1.87
C ILE A 52 9.10 6.47 2.18
N SER A 53 9.46 7.62 1.62
CA SER A 53 10.76 8.27 1.83
C SER A 53 10.92 8.78 3.27
N ASP A 54 9.89 9.42 3.82
CA ASP A 54 9.83 9.88 5.21
C ASP A 54 9.90 8.71 6.19
N TRP A 55 9.21 7.61 5.89
CA TRP A 55 9.30 6.37 6.68
C TRP A 55 10.72 5.80 6.63
N PHE A 56 11.34 5.76 5.46
CA PHE A 56 12.71 5.28 5.32
C PHE A 56 13.70 6.17 6.11
N ALA A 57 13.56 7.50 5.99
CA ALA A 57 14.38 8.47 6.70
C ALA A 57 14.19 8.43 8.24
N SER A 58 13.04 7.95 8.72
CA SER A 58 12.79 7.78 10.17
C SER A 58 13.35 6.48 10.74
N GLN A 59 13.86 5.56 9.91
CA GLN A 59 14.53 4.36 10.39
C GLN A 59 15.90 4.69 10.98
N SER A 60 16.39 3.84 11.89
CA SER A 60 17.77 3.93 12.41
C SER A 60 18.80 3.82 11.28
N PRO A 61 19.98 4.45 11.39
CA PRO A 61 21.03 4.36 10.37
C PRO A 61 21.38 2.93 9.98
N GLU A 62 21.43 2.00 10.94
CA GLU A 62 21.72 0.58 10.71
C GLU A 62 20.66 -0.08 9.82
N GLU A 63 19.40 0.23 10.08
CA GLU A 63 18.27 -0.28 9.30
C GLU A 63 18.22 0.33 7.90
N GLN A 64 18.53 1.63 7.77
CA GLN A 64 18.65 2.27 6.46
C GLN A 64 19.74 1.58 5.62
N THR A 65 20.93 1.36 6.17
CA THR A 65 22.00 0.63 5.49
C THR A 65 21.56 -0.79 5.12
N ARG A 66 20.93 -1.52 6.04
CA ARG A 66 20.41 -2.88 5.79
C ARG A 66 19.41 -2.91 4.62
N LEU A 67 18.45 -1.98 4.61
CA LEU A 67 17.44 -1.87 3.55
C LEU A 67 18.07 -1.52 2.20
N LEU A 68 19.01 -0.58 2.18
CA LEU A 68 19.69 -0.17 0.96
C LEU A 68 20.52 -1.31 0.36
N GLU A 69 21.27 -2.07 1.17
CA GLU A 69 21.99 -3.25 0.70
C GLU A 69 21.03 -4.32 0.16
N LEU A 70 19.93 -4.58 0.87
CA LEU A 70 18.89 -5.51 0.41
C LEU A 70 18.31 -5.05 -0.94
N TRP A 71 18.04 -3.76 -1.10
CA TRP A 71 17.47 -3.18 -2.31
C TRP A 71 18.39 -3.20 -3.53
N LYS A 72 19.71 -3.34 -3.34
CA LYS A 72 20.67 -3.57 -4.44
C LYS A 72 20.58 -4.99 -5.00
N THR A 73 20.11 -5.95 -4.21
CA THR A 73 19.99 -7.33 -4.68
C THR A 73 18.91 -7.46 -5.77
N PRO A 74 19.11 -8.34 -6.77
CA PRO A 74 18.12 -8.55 -7.82
C PRO A 74 16.75 -8.91 -7.24
N HIS A 75 15.71 -8.34 -7.82
CA HIS A 75 14.31 -8.67 -7.53
C HIS A 75 13.67 -9.18 -8.82
N GLN A 76 12.61 -9.99 -8.67
CA GLN A 76 11.83 -10.42 -9.82
C GLN A 76 11.14 -9.20 -10.46
N GLU A 77 11.40 -8.97 -11.75
CA GLU A 77 11.01 -7.74 -12.43
C GLU A 77 9.50 -7.52 -12.48
N SER A 78 8.71 -8.61 -12.55
CA SER A 78 7.25 -8.51 -12.51
C SER A 78 6.71 -8.19 -11.12
N TYR A 79 7.49 -8.26 -10.04
CA TYR A 79 7.00 -8.12 -8.67
C TYR A 79 7.23 -6.69 -8.14
N CYS A 80 6.58 -6.37 -7.03
CA CYS A 80 6.81 -5.09 -6.35
C CYS A 80 8.30 -4.96 -5.98
N THR A 81 8.91 -3.82 -6.30
CA THR A 81 10.35 -3.60 -6.13
C THR A 81 10.84 -3.62 -4.67
N PHE A 82 9.92 -3.51 -3.70
CA PHE A 82 10.18 -3.54 -2.27
C PHE A 82 9.86 -4.90 -1.62
N LEU A 83 9.48 -5.92 -2.41
CA LEU A 83 9.22 -7.27 -1.90
C LEU A 83 10.51 -8.10 -1.87
N TYR A 84 10.83 -8.64 -0.68
CA TYR A 84 11.97 -9.52 -0.46
C TYR A 84 11.58 -10.66 0.49
N ASN A 85 11.85 -11.90 0.11
CA ASN A 85 11.51 -13.10 0.90
C ASN A 85 10.02 -13.11 1.34
N ASP A 86 9.11 -12.82 0.40
CA ASP A 86 7.67 -12.66 0.64
C ASP A 86 7.26 -11.58 1.65
N GLN A 87 8.20 -10.71 2.03
CA GLN A 87 7.97 -9.61 2.96
C GLN A 87 8.13 -8.25 2.28
N CYS A 88 7.16 -7.37 2.52
CA CYS A 88 7.25 -5.98 2.09
C CYS A 88 8.23 -5.25 3.00
N THR A 89 9.35 -4.80 2.44
CA THR A 89 10.39 -4.08 3.19
C THR A 89 9.98 -2.67 3.59
N VAL A 90 8.93 -2.12 2.99
CA VAL A 90 8.35 -0.79 3.30
C VAL A 90 6.97 -0.91 3.95
N TYR A 91 6.68 -2.01 4.67
CA TYR A 91 5.33 -2.36 5.12
C TYR A 91 4.62 -1.22 5.88
N GLU A 92 5.31 -0.52 6.79
CA GLU A 92 4.72 0.60 7.55
C GLU A 92 4.58 1.88 6.71
N GLY A 93 5.42 2.05 5.69
CA GLY A 93 5.36 3.14 4.71
C GLY A 93 4.42 2.88 3.54
N ARG A 94 3.76 1.70 3.47
CA ARG A 94 3.03 1.24 2.28
C ARG A 94 1.93 2.23 1.82
N PRO A 95 1.73 2.38 0.50
CA PRO A 95 0.76 3.31 -0.08
C PRO A 95 -0.69 2.84 0.17
N LEU A 96 -1.67 3.69 -0.17
CA LEU A 96 -3.08 3.47 0.15
C LEU A 96 -3.62 2.17 -0.48
N ILE A 97 -3.32 1.94 -1.75
CA ILE A 97 -3.73 0.72 -2.47
C ILE A 97 -3.26 -0.56 -1.76
N CYS A 98 -2.05 -0.54 -1.17
CA CYS A 98 -1.52 -1.68 -0.43
C CYS A 98 -2.17 -1.84 0.96
N ARG A 99 -2.83 -0.82 1.50
CA ARG A 99 -3.54 -0.87 2.79
C ARG A 99 -4.97 -1.36 2.63
N THR A 100 -5.56 -1.14 1.45
CA THR A 100 -6.91 -1.59 1.14
C THR A 100 -6.94 -2.98 0.52
N GLN A 101 -5.80 -3.48 0.03
CA GLN A 101 -5.71 -4.80 -0.58
C GLN A 101 -6.22 -5.90 0.36
N GLY A 102 -7.07 -6.80 -0.17
CA GLY A 102 -7.63 -7.92 0.57
C GLY A 102 -8.98 -7.62 1.22
N LEU A 103 -9.34 -6.35 1.39
CA LEU A 103 -10.70 -5.96 1.75
C LEU A 103 -11.69 -6.30 0.63
N PRO A 104 -12.99 -6.42 0.95
CA PRO A 104 -14.06 -6.36 -0.04
C PRO A 104 -14.18 -4.93 -0.60
N LEU A 105 -13.65 -4.72 -1.81
CA LEU A 105 -13.64 -3.45 -2.52
C LEU A 105 -14.87 -3.36 -3.43
N TYR A 106 -15.77 -2.43 -3.13
CA TYR A 106 -16.92 -2.16 -3.99
C TYR A 106 -16.53 -1.15 -5.07
N VAL A 107 -16.63 -1.58 -6.33
CA VAL A 107 -16.40 -0.79 -7.54
C VAL A 107 -17.75 -0.27 -8.01
N ALA A 108 -18.09 0.95 -7.58
CA ALA A 108 -19.40 1.54 -7.80
C ALA A 108 -19.75 1.76 -9.27
N THR A 109 -18.76 1.98 -10.15
CA THR A 109 -18.98 2.18 -11.59
C THR A 109 -19.41 0.92 -12.31
N GLU A 110 -18.98 -0.24 -11.82
CA GLU A 110 -19.27 -1.56 -12.40
C GLU A 110 -20.33 -2.30 -11.59
N ASN A 111 -20.69 -1.78 -10.40
CA ASN A 111 -21.55 -2.44 -9.43
C ASN A 111 -21.04 -3.86 -9.10
N VAL A 112 -19.72 -3.99 -8.92
CA VAL A 112 -19.01 -5.24 -8.64
C VAL A 112 -18.31 -5.16 -7.29
N LEU A 113 -18.27 -6.29 -6.59
CA LEU A 113 -17.44 -6.49 -5.42
C LEU A 113 -16.19 -7.26 -5.83
N ASP A 114 -15.02 -6.71 -5.53
CA ASP A 114 -13.72 -7.36 -5.77
C ASP A 114 -12.97 -7.57 -4.46
N TYR A 115 -12.24 -8.67 -4.35
CA TYR A 115 -11.37 -8.97 -3.22
C TYR A 115 -10.34 -10.03 -3.59
N CYS A 116 -9.37 -10.24 -2.71
CA CYS A 116 -8.33 -11.26 -2.92
C CYS A 116 -8.99 -12.65 -3.09
N PRO A 117 -8.60 -13.45 -4.10
CA PRO A 117 -9.16 -14.79 -4.31
C PRO A 117 -8.84 -15.80 -3.19
N LEU A 118 -8.03 -15.41 -2.22
CA LEU A 118 -7.79 -16.20 -1.01
C LEU A 118 -8.80 -15.91 0.10
N ASN A 119 -9.56 -14.82 0.01
CA ASN A 119 -10.52 -14.41 1.01
C ASN A 119 -11.95 -14.77 0.58
N PHE A 120 -12.87 -14.83 1.54
CA PHE A 120 -14.33 -14.94 1.34
C PHE A 120 -14.75 -16.09 0.42
N LYS A 121 -14.07 -17.24 0.53
CA LYS A 121 -14.31 -18.43 -0.32
C LYS A 121 -15.71 -19.04 -0.11
N ASP A 122 -16.33 -18.76 1.03
CA ASP A 122 -17.64 -19.29 1.42
C ASP A 122 -18.79 -18.30 1.13
N GLY A 123 -18.50 -17.16 0.50
CA GLY A 123 -19.49 -16.17 0.08
C GLY A 123 -19.10 -14.73 0.40
N ASP A 124 -19.76 -13.78 -0.25
CA ASP A 124 -19.49 -12.35 -0.08
C ASP A 124 -19.77 -11.88 1.37
N PRO A 125 -18.93 -10.99 1.92
CA PRO A 125 -19.21 -10.35 3.19
C PRO A 125 -20.43 -9.41 3.08
N PRO A 126 -21.08 -9.06 4.21
CA PRO A 126 -22.24 -8.18 4.18
C PRO A 126 -21.85 -6.75 3.76
N LYS A 127 -22.80 -6.01 3.19
CA LYS A 127 -22.56 -4.73 2.50
C LYS A 127 -21.92 -3.66 3.38
N GLU A 128 -22.20 -3.65 4.68
CA GLU A 128 -21.62 -2.72 5.64
C GLU A 128 -20.10 -2.88 5.82
N ASP A 129 -19.53 -4.00 5.38
CA ASP A 129 -18.10 -4.27 5.43
C ASP A 129 -17.39 -3.89 4.12
N TRP A 130 -18.12 -3.45 3.09
CA TRP A 130 -17.55 -3.11 1.79
C TRP A 130 -16.86 -1.75 1.83
N LEU A 131 -15.63 -1.69 1.32
CA LEU A 131 -14.92 -0.43 1.11
C LEU A 131 -15.25 0.13 -0.27
N ASN A 132 -15.90 1.29 -0.34
CA ASN A 132 -16.15 1.96 -1.61
C ASN A 132 -14.84 2.49 -2.22
N LEU A 133 -14.41 1.89 -3.33
CA LEU A 133 -13.10 2.15 -3.94
C LEU A 133 -13.04 3.54 -4.59
N GLU A 134 -14.11 3.97 -5.24
CA GLU A 134 -14.21 5.27 -5.90
C GLU A 134 -14.08 6.39 -4.89
N ARG A 135 -14.80 6.31 -3.76
CA ARG A 135 -14.69 7.26 -2.67
C ARG A 135 -13.26 7.34 -2.15
N MET A 136 -12.60 6.19 -1.99
CA MET A 136 -11.21 6.14 -1.53
C MET A 136 -10.25 6.80 -2.53
N ASN A 137 -10.41 6.51 -3.82
CA ASN A 137 -9.62 7.09 -4.90
C ASN A 137 -9.86 8.60 -5.08
N THR A 138 -11.09 9.07 -4.90
CA THR A 138 -11.44 10.50 -4.91
C THR A 138 -10.77 11.23 -3.76
N LEU A 139 -10.82 10.67 -2.53
CA LEU A 139 -10.16 11.27 -1.37
C LEU A 139 -8.64 11.34 -1.54
N LEU A 140 -8.03 10.27 -2.06
CA LEU A 140 -6.59 10.25 -2.34
C LEU A 140 -6.21 11.28 -3.40
N SER A 141 -6.95 11.34 -4.51
CA SER A 141 -6.73 12.32 -5.58
C SER A 141 -6.83 13.75 -5.06
N PHE A 142 -7.85 14.05 -4.24
CA PHE A 142 -8.02 15.36 -3.63
C PHE A 142 -6.86 15.72 -2.69
N ALA A 143 -6.41 14.78 -1.86
CA ALA A 143 -5.25 14.98 -0.98
C ALA A 143 -3.95 15.23 -1.78
N ALA A 144 -3.77 14.54 -2.90
CA ALA A 144 -2.62 14.74 -3.78
C ALA A 144 -2.65 16.10 -4.48
N THR A 145 -3.82 16.52 -5.01
CA THR A 145 -3.97 17.82 -5.68
C THR A 145 -3.81 18.99 -4.72
N THR A 146 -4.40 18.92 -3.52
CA THR A 146 -4.27 20.00 -2.51
C THR A 146 -2.84 20.21 -2.03
N THR A 147 -2.01 19.17 -2.06
CA THR A 147 -0.58 19.23 -1.75
C THR A 147 0.30 19.53 -2.96
N LYS A 148 -0.28 19.70 -4.16
CA LYS A 148 0.44 19.86 -5.45
C LYS A 148 1.41 18.71 -5.75
N LYS A 149 1.07 17.50 -5.33
CA LYS A 149 1.87 16.27 -5.48
C LYS A 149 1.03 15.14 -6.09
N ASP A 150 0.28 15.49 -7.11
CA ASP A 150 -0.65 14.64 -7.87
C ASP A 150 -0.01 13.96 -9.09
N GLN A 151 1.28 14.19 -9.33
CA GLN A 151 2.02 13.43 -10.32
C GLN A 151 2.19 11.97 -9.87
N ARG A 152 2.26 11.06 -10.85
CA ARG A 152 2.39 9.63 -10.61
C ARG A 152 3.85 9.20 -10.74
N ILE A 153 4.32 8.42 -9.78
CA ILE A 153 5.65 7.81 -9.78
C ILE A 153 5.53 6.29 -9.61
N ARG A 154 6.31 5.54 -10.41
CA ARG A 154 6.46 4.09 -10.25
C ARG A 154 7.32 3.76 -9.03
N LEU A 155 6.97 2.73 -8.27
CA LEU A 155 7.75 2.34 -7.10
C LEU A 155 9.19 1.94 -7.46
N LYS A 156 9.40 1.26 -8.61
CA LYS A 156 10.76 1.01 -9.16
C LYS A 156 11.58 2.29 -9.32
N LYS A 157 10.96 3.39 -9.80
CA LYS A 157 11.63 4.70 -9.93
C LYS A 157 11.94 5.31 -8.56
N LEU A 158 11.04 5.18 -7.59
CA LEU A 158 11.28 5.63 -6.22
C LEU A 158 12.46 4.89 -5.58
N LYS A 159 12.52 3.57 -5.70
CA LYS A 159 13.64 2.76 -5.18
C LYS A 159 14.99 3.21 -5.76
N THR A 160 15.06 3.47 -7.06
CA THR A 160 16.28 4.01 -7.69
C THR A 160 16.69 5.36 -7.08
N LYS A 161 15.73 6.25 -6.79
CA LYS A 161 16.03 7.51 -6.10
C LYS A 161 16.59 7.27 -4.70
N LEU A 162 15.97 6.41 -3.90
CA LEU A 162 16.42 6.09 -2.54
C LEU A 162 17.85 5.50 -2.53
N LEU A 163 18.16 4.61 -3.48
CA LEU A 163 19.51 4.06 -3.64
C LEU A 163 20.57 5.11 -4.01
N SER A 164 20.16 6.21 -4.65
CA SER A 164 21.08 7.29 -5.04
C SER A 164 21.45 8.23 -3.90
N THR A 165 20.70 8.21 -2.78
CA THR A 165 20.95 9.04 -1.59
C THR A 165 22.22 8.63 -0.81
N LEU A 166 22.80 7.47 -1.12
CA LEU A 166 24.07 6.96 -0.57
C LEU A 166 25.34 7.49 -1.24
N LYS A 167 25.23 8.41 -2.21
CA LYS A 167 26.38 9.00 -2.90
C LYS A 167 26.81 10.32 -2.29
#